data_AF-A0A2V9VJ51-F1
#
_entry.id   AF-A0A2V9VJ51-F1
#
_cell.length_a   1.000
_cell.length_b   1.000
_cell.length_c   1.000
_cell.angle_alpha   90.00
_cell.angle_beta   90.00
_cell.angle_gamma   90.00
#
_symmetry.space_group_name_H-M   'P 1'
#
loop_
_entity.id
_entity.type
_entity.pdbx_description
1 polymer ?
#
loop_
_entity_poly.entity_id
_entity_poly.type
_entity_poly.pdbx_seq_one_letter_code
_entity_poly.pdbx_strand_id
1 'polypeptide(L)'
;TIIGADKRKLVPIGGMAHAGDRGISKVEVQVDNGPWEQALIRTPLSELTWVMWRYDWPFRPGKHTFTVRCYDGNGTLQIAAPSPPEPDGATGLSSRSVML
;
A
#
# COMPACT_ATOMS: atom_id res chain seq x y z
N THR A 1 -13.41 -1.28 11.40
CA THR A 1 -12.59 -1.48 12.61
C THR A 1 -12.62 -2.93 13.00
N ILE A 2 -11.47 -3.50 13.36
CA ILE A 2 -11.31 -4.87 13.87
C ILE A 2 -10.79 -4.76 15.32
N ILE A 3 -11.14 -5.68 16.21
CA ILE A 3 -10.50 -5.81 17.52
C ILE A 3 -9.43 -6.88 17.40
N GLY A 4 -8.16 -6.49 17.55
CA GLY A 4 -7.02 -7.40 17.53
C GLY A 4 -7.06 -8.38 18.70
N ALA A 5 -6.29 -9.48 18.60
CA ALA A 5 -6.17 -10.47 19.69
C ALA A 5 -5.65 -9.86 21.00
N ASP A 6 -4.87 -8.78 20.89
CA ASP A 6 -4.37 -7.95 21.99
C ASP A 6 -5.38 -6.88 22.47
N LYS A 7 -6.64 -6.97 22.03
CA LYS A 7 -7.73 -5.99 22.26
C LYS A 7 -7.47 -4.59 21.69
N ARG A 8 -6.46 -4.39 20.85
CA ARG A 8 -6.26 -3.10 20.19
C ARG A 8 -7.30 -2.88 19.09
N LYS A 9 -7.74 -1.63 18.96
CA LYS A 9 -8.60 -1.20 17.85
C LYS A 9 -7.73 -1.10 16.59
N LEU A 10 -8.09 -1.85 15.55
CA LEU A 10 -7.41 -1.83 14.25
C LEU A 10 -8.32 -1.19 13.20
N VAL A 11 -7.76 -0.33 12.36
CA VAL A 11 -8.44 0.25 11.19
C VAL A 11 -7.83 -0.36 9.94
N PRO A 12 -8.59 -1.13 9.15
CA PRO A 12 -8.11 -1.66 7.88
C PRO A 12 -7.82 -0.51 6.91
N ILE A 13 -6.57 -0.41 6.48
CA ILE A 13 -6.14 0.41 5.35
C ILE A 13 -5.95 -0.52 4.16
N GLY A 14 -6.48 -0.17 3.00
CA GLY A 14 -6.43 -1.05 1.85
C GLY A 14 -6.42 -0.29 0.54
N GLY A 15 -6.09 -1.01 -0.52
CA GLY A 15 -6.04 -0.48 -1.86
C GLY A 15 -5.73 -1.57 -2.87
N MET A 16 -5.29 -1.13 -4.04
CA MET A 16 -4.92 -1.99 -5.17
C MET A 16 -3.47 -1.71 -5.58
N ALA A 17 -2.80 -2.72 -6.11
CA ALA A 17 -1.45 -2.60 -6.67
C ALA A 17 -1.35 -3.40 -7.98
N HIS A 18 -0.55 -2.90 -8.91
CA HIS A 18 -0.41 -3.47 -10.25
C HIS A 18 0.97 -3.15 -10.84
N ALA A 19 1.56 -4.08 -11.58
CA ALA A 19 2.81 -3.88 -12.30
C ALA A 19 2.78 -4.52 -13.71
N GLY A 20 1.61 -4.56 -14.34
CA GLY A 20 1.41 -5.23 -15.63
C GLY A 20 1.47 -6.74 -15.47
N ASP A 21 2.13 -7.38 -16.43
CA ASP A 21 2.43 -8.82 -16.47
C ASP A 21 3.47 -9.27 -15.43
N ARG A 22 4.15 -8.34 -14.75
CA ARG A 22 5.17 -8.65 -13.75
C ARG A 22 4.58 -9.07 -12.41
N GLY A 23 3.30 -8.83 -12.16
CA GLY A 23 2.66 -9.10 -10.86
C GLY A 23 3.22 -8.25 -9.71
N ILE A 24 2.72 -8.49 -8.49
CA ILE A 24 3.13 -7.76 -7.27
C ILE A 24 3.60 -8.77 -6.22
N SER A 25 4.84 -8.62 -5.74
CA SER A 25 5.41 -9.47 -4.69
C SER A 25 5.21 -8.89 -3.29
N LYS A 26 5.17 -7.56 -3.17
CA LYS A 26 5.12 -6.88 -1.88
C LYS A 26 4.46 -5.51 -1.99
N VAL A 27 3.68 -5.15 -0.98
CA VAL A 27 3.14 -3.80 -0.77
C VAL A 27 3.54 -3.38 0.62
N GLU A 28 4.01 -2.14 0.76
CA GLU A 28 4.38 -1.56 2.04
C GLU A 28 3.64 -0.25 2.27
N VAL A 29 3.28 -0.02 3.53
CA VAL A 29 2.59 1.18 4.01
C VAL A 29 3.50 1.87 5.01
N GLN A 30 3.60 3.19 4.89
CA GLN A 30 4.25 4.06 5.86
C GLN A 30 3.20 4.99 6.47
N VAL A 31 3.23 5.16 7.79
CA VAL A 31 2.36 6.08 8.52
C VAL A 31 3.19 7.22 9.11
N ASP A 32 2.85 8.47 8.79
CA ASP A 32 3.45 9.70 9.34
C ASP A 32 4.98 9.84 9.24
N ASN A 33 5.63 9.18 8.28
CA ASN A 33 7.10 9.05 8.14
C ASN A 33 7.76 8.02 9.08
N GLY A 34 6.98 7.09 9.65
CA GLY A 34 7.49 5.93 10.38
C GLY A 34 8.22 4.91 9.49
N PRO A 35 8.51 3.71 10.00
CA PRO A 35 9.05 2.63 9.19
C PRO A 35 8.03 2.18 8.12
N TRP A 36 8.55 1.57 7.05
CA TRP A 36 7.72 0.85 6.09
C TRP A 36 7.29 -0.49 6.67
N GLU A 37 5.99 -0.74 6.67
CA GLU A 37 5.40 -1.97 7.18
C GLU A 37 4.73 -2.74 6.04
N GLN A 38 4.95 -4.06 6.00
CA GLN A 38 4.41 -4.90 4.93
C GLN A 38 2.90 -5.10 5.10
N ALA A 39 2.16 -4.88 4.02
CA ALA A 39 0.74 -5.19 3.93
C ALA A 39 0.50 -6.65 3.54
N LEU A 40 -0.68 -7.17 3.90
CA LEU A 40 -1.18 -8.44 3.41
C LEU A 40 -1.69 -8.28 1.99
N ILE A 41 -1.28 -9.17 1.08
CA ILE A 41 -1.74 -9.22 -0.31
C ILE A 41 -2.71 -10.39 -0.46
N ARG A 42 -3.87 -10.17 -1.07
CA ARG A 42 -4.76 -11.26 -1.47
C ARG A 42 -4.20 -11.98 -2.69
N THR A 43 -4.41 -13.30 -2.74
CA THR A 43 -4.08 -14.11 -3.92
C THR A 43 -4.70 -13.48 -5.18
N PRO A 44 -3.90 -13.23 -6.24
CA PRO A 44 -4.40 -12.67 -7.49
C PRO A 44 -5.42 -13.61 -8.15
N LEU A 45 -6.34 -13.03 -8.92
CA LEU A 45 -7.32 -13.82 -9.69
C LEU A 45 -6.70 -14.44 -10.95
N SER A 46 -5.69 -13.77 -11.51
CA SER A 46 -4.79 -14.29 -12.54
C SER A 46 -3.49 -13.47 -12.59
N GLU A 47 -2.50 -13.94 -13.34
CA GLU A 47 -1.18 -13.29 -13.48
C GLU A 47 -1.25 -11.86 -14.03
N LEU A 48 -2.31 -11.52 -14.76
CA LEU A 48 -2.50 -10.20 -15.40
C LEU A 48 -3.44 -9.28 -14.62
N THR A 49 -3.85 -9.67 -13.41
CA THR A 49 -4.77 -8.86 -12.59
C THR A 49 -4.01 -8.04 -11.55
N TRP A 50 -4.56 -6.86 -11.26
CA TRP A 50 -4.23 -6.14 -10.02
C TRP A 50 -4.48 -7.02 -8.79
N VAL A 51 -3.73 -6.75 -7.71
CA VAL A 51 -3.98 -7.37 -6.41
C VAL A 51 -4.63 -6.39 -5.46
N MET A 52 -5.51 -6.90 -4.59
CA MET A 52 -5.97 -6.16 -3.42
C MET A 52 -5.01 -6.39 -2.26
N TRP A 53 -4.75 -5.35 -1.48
CA TRP A 53 -3.92 -5.42 -0.28
C TRP A 53 -4.60 -4.77 0.93
N ARG A 54 -4.19 -5.19 2.13
CA ARG A 54 -4.69 -4.69 3.41
C ARG A 54 -3.56 -4.58 4.44
N TYR A 55 -3.52 -3.47 5.16
CA TYR A 55 -2.70 -3.26 6.34
C TYR A 55 -3.62 -2.95 7.53
N ASP A 56 -3.53 -3.76 8.58
CA ASP A 56 -4.37 -3.62 9.77
C ASP A 56 -3.71 -2.64 10.75
N TRP A 57 -3.96 -1.34 10.55
CA TRP A 57 -3.27 -0.29 11.28
C TRP A 57 -3.76 -0.18 12.73
N PRO A 58 -2.86 -0.18 13.74
CA PRO A 58 -3.20 0.12 15.12
C PRO A 58 -3.71 1.55 15.26
N PHE A 59 -5.00 1.69 15.56
CA PHE A 59 -5.69 2.98 15.60
C PHE A 59 -5.03 3.93 16.59
N ARG A 60 -4.72 5.13 16.11
CA ARG A 60 -4.36 6.30 16.91
C ARG A 60 -5.26 7.45 16.49
N PRO A 61 -5.86 8.20 17.43
CA PRO A 61 -6.68 9.35 17.06
C PRO A 61 -5.82 10.48 16.51
N GLY A 62 -6.32 11.17 15.49
CA GLY A 62 -5.69 12.36 14.92
C GLY A 62 -5.51 12.31 13.41
N LYS A 63 -4.75 13.28 12.90
CA LYS A 63 -4.41 13.34 11.48
C LYS A 63 -3.24 12.41 11.20
N HIS A 64 -3.44 11.48 10.28
CA HIS A 64 -2.41 10.55 9.83
C HIS A 64 -2.22 10.60 8.33
N THR A 65 -0.98 10.51 7.88
CA THR A 65 -0.62 10.39 6.45
C THR A 65 -0.15 8.98 6.17
N PHE A 66 -0.85 8.32 5.25
CA PHE A 66 -0.51 6.98 4.77
C PHE A 66 0.13 7.11 3.40
N THR A 67 1.37 6.63 3.29
CA THR A 67 2.11 6.56 2.02
C THR A 67 2.30 5.10 1.65
N VAL A 68 2.11 4.76 0.37
CA VAL A 68 2.12 3.37 -0.10
C VAL A 68 3.12 3.22 -1.24
N ARG A 69 3.85 2.10 -1.24
CA ARG A 69 4.71 1.65 -2.33
C ARG A 69 4.54 0.17 -2.58
N CYS A 70 4.83 -0.28 -3.80
CA CYS A 70 4.85 -1.71 -4.14
C CYS A 70 6.19 -2.15 -4.73
N TYR A 71 6.37 -3.47 -4.77
CA TYR A 71 7.43 -4.16 -5.45
C TYR A 71 6.79 -5.10 -6.48
N ASP A 72 7.32 -5.11 -7.70
CA ASP A 72 6.84 -6.03 -8.74
C ASP A 72 7.18 -7.50 -8.41
N GLY A 73 6.74 -8.46 -9.22
CA GLY A 73 7.00 -9.88 -8.99
C GLY A 73 8.48 -10.26 -9.01
N ASN A 74 9.35 -9.41 -9.57
CA ASN A 74 10.81 -9.59 -9.56
C ASN A 74 11.47 -8.94 -8.33
N GLY A 75 10.70 -8.27 -7.47
CA GLY A 75 11.21 -7.56 -6.31
C GLY A 75 11.76 -6.16 -6.65
N THR A 76 11.44 -5.60 -7.82
CA THR A 76 11.81 -4.24 -8.19
C THR A 76 10.92 -3.24 -7.47
N LEU A 77 11.51 -2.30 -6.75
CA LEU A 77 10.77 -1.24 -6.06
C LEU A 77 10.18 -0.23 -7.06
N GLN A 78 8.94 0.19 -6.81
CA GLN A 78 8.28 1.30 -7.50
C GLN A 78 9.15 2.57 -7.53
N ILE A 79 9.13 3.27 -8.66
CA ILE A 79 9.79 4.57 -8.82
C ILE A 79 9.16 5.59 -7.87
N ALA A 80 9.92 6.02 -6.86
CA ALA A 80 9.45 6.93 -5.82
C ALA A 80 9.44 8.40 -6.26
N ALA A 81 10.29 8.77 -7.22
CA ALA A 81 10.31 10.11 -7.78
C ALA A 81 9.04 10.35 -8.62
N PRO A 82 8.30 11.44 -8.38
CA PRO A 82 7.09 11.74 -9.15
C PRO A 82 7.44 12.22 -10.57
N SER A 83 6.64 11.80 -11.54
CA SER A 83 6.68 12.25 -12.94
C SER A 83 5.24 12.49 -13.41
N PRO A 84 4.97 13.48 -14.29
CA PRO A 84 3.66 13.66 -14.89
C PRO A 84 3.21 12.40 -15.66
N PRO A 85 1.91 12.25 -15.91
CA PRO A 85 1.37 11.06 -16.58
C PRO A 85 1.83 10.87 -18.02
N GLU A 86 2.16 11.94 -18.74
CA GLU A 86 2.52 11.83 -20.16
C GLU A 86 4.04 11.75 -20.35
N PRO A 87 4.52 10.96 -21.34
CA PRO A 87 3.79 9.97 -22.13
C PRO A 87 3.76 8.56 -21.49
N ASP A 88 4.61 8.32 -20.49
CA ASP A 88 4.97 6.96 -20.03
C ASP A 88 4.19 6.48 -18.78
N GLY A 89 3.18 7.25 -18.37
CA GLY A 89 2.45 7.03 -17.13
C GLY A 89 3.10 7.73 -15.93
N ALA A 90 2.26 8.05 -14.94
CA ALA A 90 2.73 8.76 -13.75
C ALA A 90 3.53 7.82 -12.83
N THR A 91 4.65 8.34 -12.31
CA THR A 91 5.43 7.69 -11.25
C THR A 91 5.27 8.44 -9.93
N GLY A 92 5.91 7.95 -8.87
CA GLY A 92 5.85 8.54 -7.54
C GLY A 92 5.00 7.74 -6.58
N LEU A 93 5.16 8.03 -5.28
CA LEU A 93 4.45 7.34 -4.21
C LEU A 93 3.02 7.84 -4.06
N SER A 94 2.09 6.94 -3.74
CA SER A 94 0.71 7.32 -3.41
C SER A 94 0.62 7.71 -1.94
N SER A 95 0.10 8.91 -1.64
CA SER A 95 -0.06 9.39 -0.26
C SER A 95 -1.43 10.00 -0.02
N ARG A 96 -2.01 9.74 1.16
CA ARG A 96 -3.31 10.28 1.60
C ARG A 96 -3.26 10.63 3.08
N SER A 97 -3.69 11.84 3.42
CA SER A 97 -3.92 12.25 4.80
C SER A 97 -5.40 12.14 5.17
N VAL A 98 -5.69 11.56 6.32
CA VAL A 98 -7.05 11.40 6.86
C VAL A 98 -7.08 11.76 8.34
N MET A 99 -8.23 12.24 8.81
CA MET A 99 -8.52 12.43 10.24
C MET A 99 -9.26 11.19 10.74
N LEU A 100 -8.69 10.48 11.72
CA LEU A 100 -9.24 9.22 12.25
C LEU A 100 -9.52 9.32 13.75
#